data_AF-A0A484KII4-F1
#
_entry.id   AF-A0A484KII4-F1
#
_cell.length_a   1.000
_cell.length_b   1.000
_cell.length_c   1.000
_cell.angle_alpha   90.00
_cell.angle_beta   90.00
_cell.angle_gamma   90.00
#
_symmetry.space_group_name_H-M   'P 1'
#
loop_
_entity.id
_entity.type
_entity.pdbx_description
1 polymer ?
#
loop_
_entity_poly.entity_id
_entity_poly.type
_entity_poly.pdbx_seq_one_letter_code
_entity_poly.pdbx_strand_id
1 'polypeptide(L)'
;MLHVLSLSSQIYDHGVHEFLGKKSSFLEEWLKGLCFSLRAPNDLLDAEYSSNRDKKKEMICLAIKSLVEVFEAHDLNAIALRYQKLCSSI
;
A
#
# COMPACT_ATOMS: atom_id res chain seq x y z
N MET A 1 -8.37 4.47 8.16
CA MET A 1 -7.14 5.29 8.23
C MET A 1 -6.85 6.02 6.93
N LEU A 2 -6.93 5.37 5.76
CA LEU A 2 -6.80 6.02 4.44
C LEU A 2 -7.79 7.18 4.21
N HIS A 3 -9.04 7.05 4.65
CA HIS A 3 -10.02 8.13 4.57
C HIS A 3 -9.64 9.37 5.41
N VAL A 4 -8.92 9.18 6.53
CA VAL A 4 -8.42 10.29 7.36
C VAL A 4 -7.31 11.02 6.61
N LEU A 5 -6.40 10.30 5.95
CA LEU A 5 -5.35 10.89 5.11
C LEU A 5 -5.94 11.67 3.92
N SER A 6 -6.98 11.13 3.27
CA SER A 6 -7.67 11.81 2.16
C SER A 6 -8.39 13.09 2.60
N LEU A 7 -9.07 13.07 3.76
CA LEU A 7 -9.67 14.27 4.36
C LEU A 7 -8.62 15.32 4.76
N SER A 8 -7.46 14.87 5.24
CA SER A 8 -6.36 15.75 5.61
C SER A 8 -5.68 16.38 4.39
N SER A 9 -5.77 15.74 3.21
CA SER A 9 -5.11 16.23 1.98
C SER A 9 -5.69 17.51 1.41
N GLN A 10 -6.93 17.87 1.77
CA GLN A 10 -7.56 19.13 1.36
C GLN A 10 -6.99 20.35 2.09
N ILE A 11 -6.24 20.13 3.17
CA ILE A 11 -5.57 21.16 3.93
C ILE A 11 -4.09 20.99 3.63
N TYR A 12 -3.48 21.98 2.97
CA TYR A 12 -2.04 22.02 2.74
C TYR A 12 -1.33 22.29 4.07
N ASP A 13 -1.38 21.30 4.97
CA ASP A 13 -0.87 21.39 6.33
C ASP A 13 0.44 20.62 6.41
N HIS A 14 1.49 21.31 6.84
CA HIS A 14 2.83 20.77 7.02
C HIS A 14 2.81 19.52 7.93
N GLY A 15 1.88 19.47 8.89
CA GLY A 15 1.68 18.31 9.76
C GLY A 15 1.28 17.02 9.03
N VAL A 16 0.47 17.13 7.97
CA VAL A 16 0.04 15.97 7.17
C VAL A 16 1.20 15.42 6.34
N HIS A 17 1.97 16.32 5.72
CA HIS A 17 3.17 15.96 4.96
C HIS A 17 4.20 15.25 5.85
N GLU A 18 4.48 15.80 7.04
CA GLU A 18 5.42 15.20 8.00
C GLU A 18 4.91 13.85 8.54
N PHE A 19 3.61 13.76 8.86
CA PHE A 19 3.00 12.52 9.31
C PHE A 19 3.07 11.42 8.25
N LEU A 20 2.73 11.73 7.00
CA LEU A 20 2.82 10.81 5.86
C LEU A 20 4.24 10.33 5.65
N GLY A 21 5.22 11.24 5.67
CA GLY A 21 6.64 10.90 5.59
C GLY A 21 7.05 9.92 6.69
N LYS A 22 6.72 10.23 7.95
CA LYS A 22 7.06 9.41 9.13
C LYS A 22 6.38 8.05 9.15
N LYS A 23 5.14 7.94 8.68
CA LYS A 23 4.38 6.67 8.67
C LYS A 23 4.63 5.83 7.43
N SER A 24 5.23 6.40 6.38
CA SER A 24 5.49 5.69 5.13
C SER A 24 6.35 4.43 5.28
N SER A 25 7.36 4.45 6.16
CA SER A 25 8.25 3.30 6.38
C SER A 25 7.51 2.15 7.07
N PHE A 26 6.75 2.45 8.12
CA PHE A 26 5.94 1.47 8.83
C PHE A 26 4.92 0.80 7.90
N LEU A 27 4.19 1.62 7.12
CA LEU A 27 3.22 1.11 6.16
C LEU A 27 3.88 0.24 5.08
N GLU A 28 5.09 0.59 4.65
CA GLU A 28 5.83 -0.17 3.65
C GLU A 28 6.28 -1.53 4.18
N GLU A 29 6.80 -1.59 5.40
CA GLU A 29 7.18 -2.84 6.07
C GLU A 29 5.97 -3.74 6.31
N TRP A 30 4.85 -3.16 6.77
CA TRP A 30 3.61 -3.88 6.97
C TRP A 30 3.06 -4.47 5.66
N LEU A 31 3.05 -3.68 4.59
CA LEU A 31 2.64 -4.16 3.25
C LEU A 31 3.58 -5.23 2.71
N LYS A 32 4.90 -5.09 2.89
CA LYS A 32 5.88 -6.14 2.53
C LYS A 32 5.57 -7.46 3.25
N GLY A 33 5.22 -7.40 4.54
CA GLY A 33 4.78 -8.56 5.31
C GLY A 33 3.53 -9.22 4.73
N LEU A 34 2.53 -8.41 4.34
CA LEU A 34 1.32 -8.90 3.67
C LEU A 34 1.65 -9.57 2.32
N CYS A 35 2.50 -8.94 1.49
CA CYS A 35 2.92 -9.49 0.20
C CYS A 35 3.68 -10.80 0.38
N PHE A 36 4.54 -10.91 1.40
CA PHE A 36 5.26 -12.13 1.72
C PHE A 36 4.30 -13.25 2.14
N SER A 37 3.29 -12.95 2.96
CA SER A 37 2.23 -13.90 3.30
C SER A 37 1.45 -14.40 2.08
N LEU A 38 1.33 -13.58 1.02
CA LEU A 38 0.74 -14.00 -0.26
C LEU A 38 1.67 -14.86 -1.11
N ARG A 39 2.99 -14.78 -0.94
CA ARG A 39 3.95 -15.61 -1.68
C ARG A 39 4.21 -16.96 -1.01
N ALA A 40 3.95 -17.07 0.31
CA ALA A 40 4.10 -18.33 1.03
C ALA A 40 3.33 -19.46 0.30
N PRO A 41 4.00 -20.61 0.03
CA PRO A 41 3.32 -21.79 -0.47
C PRO A 41 2.40 -22.24 0.66
N ASN A 42 1.11 -21.98 0.48
CA ASN A 42 0.12 -22.62 1.30
C ASN A 42 -0.07 -23.96 0.63
N ASP A 43 0.55 -24.99 1.21
CA ASP A 43 0.35 -26.38 0.84
C ASP A 43 -1.12 -26.72 1.09
N LEU A 44 -2.00 -26.41 0.13
CA LEU A 44 -3.33 -26.99 -0.03
C LEU A 44 -3.88 -26.56 -1.39
N LEU A 45 -3.87 -27.55 -2.28
CA LEU A 45 -4.44 -27.56 -3.62
C LEU A 45 -5.95 -27.33 -3.53
N ASP A 46 -6.43 -26.12 -3.83
CA ASP A 46 -7.82 -25.89 -4.22
C ASP A 46 -7.96 -24.66 -5.11
N ALA A 47 -8.73 -24.78 -6.19
CA ALA A 47 -9.03 -23.69 -7.12
C ALA A 47 -9.77 -22.50 -6.45
N GLU A 48 -10.47 -22.77 -5.35
CA GLU A 48 -11.07 -21.73 -4.50
C GLU A 48 -10.01 -20.93 -3.74
N TYR A 49 -8.90 -21.58 -3.35
CA TYR A 49 -7.80 -20.92 -2.65
C TYR A 49 -6.97 -20.04 -3.60
N SER A 50 -6.80 -20.45 -4.86
CA SER A 50 -6.15 -19.61 -5.88
C SER A 50 -7.00 -18.37 -6.24
N SER A 51 -8.31 -18.54 -6.44
CA SER A 51 -9.24 -17.42 -6.66
C SER A 51 -9.23 -16.41 -5.52
N ASN A 52 -9.16 -16.89 -4.27
CA ASN A 52 -9.05 -16.03 -3.09
C ASN A 52 -7.70 -15.32 -3.00
N ARG A 53 -6.60 -15.96 -3.42
CA ARG A 53 -5.26 -15.37 -3.45
C ARG A 53 -5.17 -14.22 -4.46
N ASP A 54 -5.72 -14.41 -5.67
CA ASP A 54 -5.74 -13.38 -6.70
C ASP A 54 -6.58 -12.17 -6.28
N LYS A 55 -7.75 -12.39 -5.64
CA LYS A 55 -8.56 -11.31 -5.05
C LYS A 55 -7.82 -10.54 -3.95
N LYS A 56 -7.09 -11.24 -3.08
CA LYS A 56 -6.27 -10.60 -2.03
C LYS A 56 -5.14 -9.78 -2.65
N LYS A 57 -4.48 -10.31 -3.69
CA LYS A 57 -3.43 -9.59 -4.43
C LYS A 57 -3.99 -8.32 -5.06
N GLU A 58 -5.12 -8.41 -5.73
CA GLU A 58 -5.80 -7.27 -6.34
C GLU A 58 -6.15 -6.19 -5.30
N MET A 59 -6.74 -6.59 -4.17
CA MET A 59 -7.07 -5.65 -3.08
C MET A 59 -5.83 -4.95 -2.52
N ILE A 60 -4.72 -5.67 -2.34
CA ILE A 60 -3.46 -5.07 -1.87
C ILE A 60 -2.89 -4.11 -2.92
N CYS A 61 -2.90 -4.49 -4.20
CA CYS A 61 -2.47 -3.62 -5.29
C CYS A 61 -3.31 -2.33 -5.36
N LEU A 62 -4.64 -2.43 -5.21
CA LEU A 62 -5.52 -1.26 -5.16
C LEU A 62 -5.20 -0.35 -3.96
N ALA A 63 -5.00 -0.93 -2.78
CA ALA A 63 -4.63 -0.17 -1.59
C ALA A 63 -3.27 0.55 -1.75
N ILE A 64 -2.28 -0.11 -2.37
CA ILE A 64 -0.97 0.50 -2.66
C ILE A 64 -1.12 1.63 -3.67
N LYS A 65 -1.91 1.45 -4.74
CA LYS A 65 -2.18 2.52 -5.72
C LYS A 65 -2.83 3.75 -5.07
N SER A 66 -3.83 3.55 -4.20
CA SER A 66 -4.42 4.68 -3.46
C SER A 66 -3.41 5.39 -2.55
N LEU A 67 -2.43 4.66 -1.98
CA LEU A 67 -1.35 5.30 -1.21
C LEU A 67 -0.39 6.09 -2.11
N VAL A 68 -0.07 5.57 -3.30
CA VAL A 68 0.75 6.28 -4.30
C VAL A 68 0.11 7.60 -4.67
N GLU A 69 -1.18 7.60 -5.00
CA GLU A 69 -1.94 8.82 -5.34
C GLU A 69 -1.90 9.85 -4.20
N VAL A 70 -2.04 9.41 -2.94
CA VAL A 70 -1.93 10.28 -1.77
C VAL A 70 -0.52 10.87 -1.63
N PHE A 71 0.53 10.07 -1.80
CA PHE A 71 1.90 10.57 -1.70
C PHE A 71 2.25 11.54 -2.84
N GLU A 72 1.81 11.26 -4.07
CA GLU A 72 1.98 12.16 -5.22
C GLU A 72 1.25 13.49 -5.02
N ALA A 73 0.00 13.46 -4.53
CA ALA A 73 -0.76 14.67 -4.20
C ALA A 73 -0.08 15.56 -3.14
N HIS A 74 0.81 14.98 -2.34
CA HIS A 74 1.58 15.66 -1.31
C HIS A 74 3.06 15.89 -1.67
N ASP A 75 3.45 15.76 -2.94
CA ASP A 75 4.83 15.94 -3.44
C ASP A 75 5.86 14.99 -2.81
N LEU A 76 5.40 13.88 -2.21
CA LEU A 76 6.22 12.82 -1.62
C LEU A 76 6.62 11.77 -2.69
N ASN A 77 7.10 12.24 -3.84
CA ASN A 77 7.36 11.42 -5.04
C ASN A 77 8.34 10.27 -4.80
N ALA A 78 9.36 10.48 -3.97
CA ALA A 78 10.32 9.44 -3.61
C ALA A 78 9.65 8.27 -2.88
N ILE A 79 8.66 8.56 -2.02
CA ILE A 79 7.89 7.55 -1.29
C ILE A 79 6.90 6.87 -2.25
N ALA A 80 6.20 7.64 -3.08
CA ALA A 80 5.31 7.12 -4.12
C ALA A 80 6.02 6.07 -5.00
N LEU A 81 7.23 6.39 -5.48
CA LEU A 81 8.03 5.46 -6.29
C LEU A 81 8.40 4.16 -5.56
N ARG A 82 8.68 4.20 -4.25
CA ARG A 82 8.94 2.98 -3.46
C ARG A 82 7.70 2.10 -3.40
N TYR A 83 6.53 2.70 -3.19
CA TYR A 83 5.26 1.99 -3.15
C TYR A 83 4.85 1.43 -4.51
N GLN A 84 5.11 2.16 -5.59
CA GLN A 84 4.88 1.66 -6.94
C GLN A 84 5.75 0.42 -7.23
N LYS A 85 7.04 0.46 -6.86
CA LYS A 85 7.95 -0.70 -6.95
C LYS A 85 7.46 -1.87 -6.10
N LEU A 86 6.93 -1.60 -4.91
CA LEU A 86 6.33 -2.64 -4.07
C LEU A 86 5.16 -3.30 -4.78
N CYS A 87 4.23 -2.53 -5.35
CA CYS A 87 3.09 -3.07 -6.11
C CYS A 87 3.52 -3.95 -7.29
N SER A 88 4.56 -3.55 -8.02
CA SER A 88 5.11 -4.32 -9.15
C SER A 88 5.82 -5.62 -8.73
N SER A 89 6.17 -5.75 -7.45
CA SER A 89 6.85 -6.93 -6.90
C SER A 89 5.92 -8.02 -6.35
N ILE A 90 4.62 -7.70 -6.22
CA ILE A 90 3.54 -8.62 -5.81
C ILE A 90 3.17 -9.53 -6.97
#